data_AF-A0A0L0D2H0-F1
#
_entry.id   AF-A0A0L0D2H0-F1
#
_cell.length_a   1.000
_cell.length_b   1.000
_cell.length_c   1.000
_cell.angle_alpha   90.00
_cell.angle_beta   90.00
_cell.angle_gamma   90.00
#
_symmetry.space_group_name_H-M   'P 1'
#
loop_
_entity.id
_entity.type
_entity.pdbx_description
1 polymer ?
#
loop_
_entity_poly.entity_id
_entity_poly.type
_entity_poly.pdbx_seq_one_letter_code
_entity_poly.pdbx_strand_id
1 'polypeptide(L)'
;MDNKESIKLYVKKVIEHREIESKVKKLRLDIKELNKKYEKTEDNLKALQSVGQIIGQVLKQLEDEKFIVKASSGPRYVVGCKSKINKSKLVIGTRVSLDMTTLTVMKDTM
;
A
#
# COMPACT_ATOMS: atom_id res chain seq x y z
N MET A 1 50.85 29.73 -34.14
CA MET A 1 49.49 29.55 -33.60
C MET A 1 48.77 28.49 -34.42
N ASP A 2 49.33 27.30 -34.61
CA ASP A 2 49.57 26.22 -33.63
C ASP A 2 48.47 25.14 -33.74
N ASN A 3 48.43 24.48 -34.91
CA ASN A 3 47.61 23.27 -35.11
C ASN A 3 47.86 22.21 -34.02
N LYS A 4 49.11 22.09 -33.54
CA LYS A 4 49.47 21.21 -32.42
C LYS A 4 48.82 21.61 -31.08
N GLU A 5 48.66 22.91 -30.80
CA GLU A 5 48.01 23.37 -29.57
C GLU A 5 46.49 23.17 -29.64
N SER A 6 45.89 23.41 -30.80
CA SER A 6 44.45 23.15 -31.01
C SER A 6 44.08 21.68 -30.82
N ILE A 7 44.93 20.75 -31.29
CA ILE A 7 44.74 19.30 -31.10
C ILE A 7 44.88 18.91 -29.62
N LYS A 8 45.86 19.49 -28.89
CA LYS A 8 45.99 19.25 -27.44
C LYS A 8 44.76 19.72 -26.66
N LEU A 9 44.24 20.91 -26.99
CA LEU A 9 43.01 21.43 -26.40
C LEU A 9 41.81 20.53 -26.69
N TYR A 10 41.68 20.04 -27.93
CA TYR A 10 40.62 19.12 -28.31
C TYR A 10 40.69 17.79 -27.53
N VAL A 11 41.87 17.18 -27.43
CA VAL A 11 42.08 15.94 -26.66
C VAL A 11 41.70 16.13 -25.19
N LYS A 12 42.08 17.26 -24.59
CA LYS A 12 41.74 17.58 -23.20
C LYS A 12 40.22 17.69 -23.01
N LYS A 13 39.53 18.36 -23.93
CA LYS A 13 38.06 18.49 -23.94
C LYS A 13 37.34 17.14 -24.11
N VAL A 14 37.89 16.22 -24.91
CA VAL A 14 37.34 14.88 -25.09
C VAL A 14 37.47 14.02 -23.81
N ILE A 15 38.58 14.16 -23.08
CA ILE A 15 38.76 13.47 -21.79
C ILE A 15 37.77 13.99 -20.75
N GLU A 16 37.63 15.32 -20.63
CA GLU A 16 36.63 15.94 -19.75
C GLU A 16 35.21 15.49 -20.11
N HIS A 17 34.88 15.42 -21.41
CA HIS A 17 33.57 14.97 -21.84
C HIS A 17 33.30 13.50 -21.45
N ARG A 18 34.29 12.61 -21.60
CA ARG A 18 34.18 11.21 -21.16
C ARG A 18 34.00 11.08 -19.64
N GLU A 19 34.70 11.89 -18.85
CA GLU A 19 34.55 11.88 -17.39
C GLU A 19 33.15 12.35 -16.96
N ILE A 20 32.65 13.41 -17.58
CA ILE A 20 31.30 13.93 -17.32
C ILE A 20 30.25 12.89 -17.75
N GLU A 21 30.41 12.26 -18.91
CA GLU A 21 29.51 11.22 -19.39
C GLU A 21 29.44 10.03 -18.42
N SER A 22 30.60 9.59 -17.89
CA SER A 22 30.68 8.55 -16.87
C SER A 22 29.97 8.95 -15.57
N LYS A 23 30.16 10.19 -15.10
CA LYS A 23 29.48 10.73 -13.92
C LYS A 23 27.96 10.79 -14.12
N VAL A 24 27.50 11.28 -15.27
CA VAL A 24 26.06 11.36 -15.62
C VAL A 24 25.45 9.96 -15.66
N LYS A 25 26.15 8.98 -16.22
CA LYS A 25 25.67 7.60 -16.28
C LYS A 25 25.53 6.98 -14.88
N LYS A 26 26.48 7.23 -13.98
CA LYS A 26 26.38 6.79 -12.56
C LYS A 26 25.20 7.43 -11.86
N LEU A 27 25.08 8.77 -11.93
CA LEU A 27 23.97 9.51 -11.32
C LEU A 27 22.59 9.05 -11.82
N ARG A 28 22.47 8.71 -13.11
CA ARG A 28 21.22 8.16 -13.67
C ARG A 28 20.86 6.79 -13.08
N LEU A 29 21.85 5.93 -12.85
CA LEU A 29 21.64 4.63 -12.22
C LEU A 29 21.25 4.81 -10.75
N ASP A 30 21.93 5.70 -10.03
CA ASP A 30 21.65 6.00 -8.62
C ASP A 30 20.24 6.55 -8.44
N ILE A 31 19.81 7.49 -9.30
CA ILE A 31 18.44 8.02 -9.27
C ILE A 31 17.41 6.91 -9.50
N LYS A 32 17.66 5.99 -10.44
CA LYS A 32 16.75 4.88 -10.72
C LYS A 32 16.63 3.93 -9.53
N GLU A 33 17.75 3.62 -8.87
CA GLU A 33 17.74 2.79 -7.67
C GLU A 33 17.05 3.49 -6.50
N LEU A 34 17.30 4.79 -6.32
CA LEU A 34 16.71 5.59 -5.26
C LEU A 34 15.20 5.72 -5.44
N ASN A 35 14.70 5.95 -6.66
CA ASN A 35 13.27 5.97 -6.95
C ASN A 35 12.61 4.63 -6.64
N LYS A 36 13.27 3.51 -6.97
CA LYS A 36 12.74 2.18 -6.65
C LYS A 36 12.68 1.93 -5.14
N LYS A 37 13.65 2.44 -4.38
CA LYS A 37 13.61 2.39 -2.90
C LYS A 37 12.50 3.28 -2.36
N TYR A 38 12.33 4.47 -2.92
CA TYR A 38 11.30 5.43 -2.55
C TYR A 38 9.89 4.83 -2.74
N GLU A 39 9.60 4.27 -3.91
CA GLU A 39 8.30 3.61 -4.18
C GLU A 39 8.02 2.50 -3.16
N LYS A 40 9.00 1.63 -2.90
CA LYS A 40 8.86 0.58 -1.87
C LYS A 40 8.57 1.14 -0.49
N THR A 41 9.25 2.23 -0.10
CA THR A 41 9.02 2.84 1.22
C THR A 41 7.65 3.51 1.30
N GLU A 42 7.17 4.13 0.23
CA GLU A 42 5.81 4.66 0.18
C GLU A 42 4.76 3.54 0.29
N ASP A 43 4.95 2.45 -0.45
CA ASP A 43 4.01 1.32 -0.42
C ASP A 43 3.96 0.69 0.98
N ASN A 44 5.11 0.54 1.64
CA ASN A 44 5.16 0.09 3.03
C ASN A 44 4.44 1.06 3.97
N LEU A 45 4.60 2.37 3.77
CA LEU A 45 3.94 3.38 4.58
C LEU A 45 2.41 3.36 4.38
N LYS A 46 1.94 3.20 3.15
CA LYS A 46 0.50 3.01 2.84
C LYS A 46 -0.03 1.72 3.47
N ALA A 47 0.75 0.63 3.45
CA ALA A 47 0.38 -0.62 4.09
C ALA A 47 0.25 -0.47 5.62
N LEU A 48 1.11 0.30 6.27
CA LEU A 48 1.04 0.57 7.71
C LEU A 48 -0.20 1.36 8.13
N GLN A 49 -0.78 2.15 7.23
CA GLN A 49 -2.03 2.86 7.49
C GLN A 49 -3.26 1.94 7.43
N SER A 50 -3.10 0.71 6.93
CA SER A 50 -4.21 -0.25 6.92
C SER A 50 -4.51 -0.72 8.35
N VAL A 51 -5.76 -0.51 8.77
CA VAL A 51 -6.23 -0.92 10.09
C VAL A 51 -6.72 -2.36 10.02
N GLY A 52 -6.34 -3.16 11.02
CA GLY A 52 -6.79 -4.55 11.14
C GLY A 52 -8.31 -4.64 11.37
N GLN A 53 -8.93 -5.64 10.76
CA GLN A 53 -10.35 -5.95 10.96
C GLN A 53 -10.48 -7.21 11.83
N ILE A 54 -11.42 -7.20 12.76
CA ILE A 54 -11.71 -8.33 13.64
C ILE A 54 -12.56 -9.33 12.87
N ILE A 55 -12.26 -10.63 12.99
CA ILE A 55 -13.09 -11.68 12.39
C ILE A 55 -14.20 -12.08 13.37
N GLY A 56 -15.41 -12.24 12.85
CA GLY A 56 -16.55 -12.73 13.62
C GLY A 56 -17.47 -13.63 12.80
N GLN A 57 -18.42 -14.25 13.49
CA GLN A 57 -19.46 -15.07 12.88
C GLN A 57 -20.85 -14.52 13.24
N VAL A 58 -21.72 -14.39 12.24
CA VAL A 58 -23.11 -13.97 12.43
C VAL A 58 -23.88 -15.09 13.11
N LEU A 59 -24.50 -14.81 14.25
CA LEU A 59 -25.31 -15.76 15.00
C LEU A 59 -26.80 -15.60 14.69
N LYS A 60 -27.29 -14.35 14.66
CA LYS A 60 -28.71 -14.07 14.48
C LYS A 60 -28.91 -12.64 14.01
N GLN A 61 -29.87 -12.43 13.11
CA GLN A 61 -30.37 -11.10 12.76
C GLN A 61 -31.45 -10.68 13.76
N LEU A 62 -31.35 -9.47 14.31
CA LEU A 62 -32.39 -8.89 15.18
C LEU A 62 -33.36 -8.03 14.36
N GLU A 63 -32.78 -7.05 13.67
CA GLU A 63 -33.48 -6.06 12.84
C GLU A 63 -32.72 -5.95 11.51
N ASP A 64 -33.28 -5.22 10.54
CA ASP A 64 -32.64 -5.04 9.22
C ASP A 64 -31.25 -4.40 9.28
N GLU A 65 -30.89 -3.72 10.37
CA GLU A 65 -29.60 -3.04 10.52
C GLU A 65 -28.73 -3.57 11.66
N LYS A 66 -29.29 -4.45 12.51
CA LYS A 66 -28.61 -4.96 13.70
C LYS A 66 -28.47 -6.47 13.67
N PHE A 67 -27.24 -6.94 13.84
CA PHE A 67 -26.89 -8.35 13.84
C PHE A 67 -26.18 -8.72 15.15
N ILE A 68 -26.42 -9.92 15.66
CA ILE A 68 -25.57 -10.50 16.71
C ILE A 68 -24.40 -11.18 16.03
N VAL A 69 -23.20 -10.74 16.35
CA VAL A 69 -21.95 -11.34 15.90
C VAL A 69 -21.16 -11.86 17.09
N LYS A 70 -20.67 -13.08 16.99
CA LYS A 70 -19.66 -13.63 17.90
C LYS A 70 -18.29 -13.27 17.35
N ALA A 71 -17.55 -12.44 18.06
CA ALA A 71 -16.16 -12.16 17.71
C ALA A 71 -15.31 -13.41 17.92
N SER A 72 -14.24 -13.57 17.15
CA SER A 72 -13.25 -14.65 17.38
C SER A 72 -12.62 -14.58 18.76
N SER A 73 -12.63 -13.42 19.42
CA SER A 73 -12.20 -13.25 20.81
C SER A 73 -13.14 -13.89 21.84
N GLY A 74 -14.37 -14.27 21.46
CA GLY A 74 -15.32 -14.96 22.34
C GLY A 74 -16.60 -14.18 22.67
N PRO A 75 -16.55 -12.87 23.00
CA PRO A 75 -17.73 -12.07 23.29
C PRO A 75 -18.72 -11.97 22.12
N ARG A 76 -19.99 -11.76 22.47
CA ARG A 76 -21.07 -11.51 21.51
C ARG A 76 -21.43 -10.03 21.53
N TYR A 77 -21.44 -9.42 20.36
CA TYR A 77 -21.77 -8.02 20.17
C TYR A 77 -23.01 -7.87 19.31
N VAL A 78 -23.82 -6.85 19.60
CA VAL A 78 -24.84 -6.36 18.68
C VAL A 78 -24.16 -5.31 17.82
N VAL A 79 -24.07 -5.57 16.53
CA VAL A 79 -23.30 -4.75 15.59
C VAL A 79 -24.19 -4.23 14.48
N GLY A 80 -23.87 -3.00 14.04
CA GLY A 80 -24.48 -2.39 12.88
C GLY A 80 -23.91 -2.92 11.58
N CYS A 81 -24.70 -2.89 10.52
CA CYS A 81 -24.23 -3.15 9.16
C CYS A 81 -24.06 -1.85 8.38
N LYS A 82 -22.99 -1.73 7.60
CA LYS A 82 -22.82 -0.61 6.67
C LYS A 82 -23.82 -0.74 5.51
N SER A 83 -24.48 0.35 5.14
CA SER A 83 -25.55 0.39 4.12
C SER A 83 -25.15 -0.15 2.73
N LYS A 84 -23.85 -0.16 2.40
CA LYS A 84 -23.32 -0.70 1.13
C LYS A 84 -23.23 -2.23 1.09
N ILE A 85 -23.44 -2.91 2.21
CA ILE A 85 -23.32 -4.37 2.31
C ILE A 85 -24.67 -5.02 2.01
N ASN A 86 -24.65 -6.10 1.22
CA ASN A 86 -25.86 -6.84 0.88
C ASN A 86 -26.34 -7.66 2.07
N LYS A 87 -27.43 -7.19 2.70
CA LYS A 87 -28.04 -7.82 3.89
C LYS A 87 -28.45 -9.28 3.66
N SER A 88 -28.83 -9.64 2.44
CA SER A 88 -29.24 -11.00 2.08
C SER A 88 -28.14 -12.05 2.22
N LYS A 89 -26.86 -11.65 2.19
CA LYS A 89 -25.71 -12.56 2.36
C LYS A 89 -25.34 -12.79 3.82
N LEU A 90 -25.85 -11.96 4.73
CA LEU A 90 -25.59 -12.04 6.16
C LEU A 90 -26.52 -13.06 6.82
N VAL A 91 -26.36 -14.32 6.42
CA VAL A 91 -27.06 -15.44 7.03
C VAL A 91 -26.35 -15.92 8.29
N ILE A 92 -27.07 -16.70 9.09
CA ILE A 92 -26.52 -17.32 10.29
C ILE A 92 -25.37 -18.25 9.88
N GLY A 93 -24.22 -18.09 10.53
CA GLY A 93 -23.01 -18.86 10.25
C GLY A 93 -22.00 -18.17 9.34
N THR A 94 -22.39 -17.09 8.63
CA THR A 94 -21.49 -16.34 7.74
C THR A 94 -20.35 -15.69 8.52
N ARG A 95 -19.14 -15.74 7.95
CA ARG A 95 -17.98 -15.04 8.49
C ARG A 95 -17.98 -13.59 8.02
N VAL A 96 -17.77 -12.68 8.96
CA VAL A 96 -17.78 -11.25 8.72
C VAL A 96 -16.53 -10.60 9.28
N SER A 97 -16.10 -9.53 8.62
CA SER A 97 -15.08 -8.64 9.18
C SER A 97 -15.76 -7.46 9.88
N LEU A 98 -15.30 -7.18 11.10
CA LEU A 98 -15.74 -6.10 11.96
C LEU A 98 -14.63 -5.05 12.04
N ASP A 99 -15.03 -3.79 12.04
CA ASP A 99 -14.13 -2.69 12.35
C ASP A 99 -13.67 -2.77 13.81
N MET A 100 -12.37 -2.57 14.06
CA MET A 100 -11.81 -2.73 15.40
C MET A 100 -12.33 -1.68 16.39
N THR A 101 -12.60 -0.46 15.93
CA THR A 101 -13.01 0.66 16.78
C THR A 101 -14.52 0.73 16.97
N THR A 102 -15.29 0.56 15.89
CA THR A 102 -16.75 0.74 15.92
C THR A 102 -17.51 -0.57 16.03
N LEU A 103 -16.84 -1.72 15.88
CA LEU A 103 -17.47 -3.04 15.78
C LEU A 103 -18.54 -3.11 14.69
N THR A 104 -18.41 -2.33 13.61
CA THR A 104 -19.36 -2.33 12.48
C THR A 104 -18.95 -3.39 11.45
N VAL A 105 -19.93 -4.07 10.84
CA VAL A 105 -19.65 -5.01 9.72
C VAL A 105 -19.10 -4.23 8.52
N MET A 106 -17.88 -4.56 8.10
CA MET A 106 -17.15 -3.89 7.02
C MET A 106 -17.17 -4.69 5.71
N LYS A 107 -17.01 -6.02 5.78
CA LYS A 107 -17.01 -6.91 4.62
C LYS A 107 -17.48 -8.31 4.99
N ASP A 108 -18.15 -8.97 4.05
CA ASP A 108 -18.43 -10.40 4.07
C ASP A 108 -17.21 -11.17 3.54
N THR A 109 -16.64 -12.06 4.35
CA THR A 109 -15.67 -13.04 3.88
C THR A 109 -16.43 -14.32 3.57
N MET A 110 -16.73 -14.49 2.26
CA MET A 110 -17.38 -15.64 1.59
C MET A 110 -17.99 -16.72 2.49
#